data_AF-A0A7V8ZMN9-F1
#
_entry.id   AF-A0A7V8ZMN9-F1
#
_cell.length_a   1.000
_cell.length_b   1.000
_cell.length_c   1.000
_cell.angle_alpha   90.00
_cell.angle_beta   90.00
_cell.angle_gamma   90.00
#
_symmetry.space_group_name_H-M   'P 1'
#
loop_
_entity.id
_entity.type
_entity.pdbx_description
1 polymer ?
#
loop_
_entity_poly.entity_id
_entity_poly.type
_entity_poly.pdbx_seq_one_letter_code
_entity_poly.pdbx_strand_id
1 'polypeptide(L)' 'MWAKHGVSFDEARTAFFDERARLIDDPDHPEEEERFVLVGRSNALRLLLVCHCYRSEGNVIHIISARKAAARESSSCT' A
#
# COMPACT_ATOMS: atom_id res chain seq x y z
N MET A 1 -4.58 5.84 -12.26
CA MET A 1 -5.56 6.62 -11.47
C MET A 1 -6.65 5.71 -10.97
N TRP A 2 -6.69 5.51 -9.64
CA TRP A 2 -7.70 4.96 -8.70
C TRP A 2 -8.91 4.11 -9.18
N ALA A 3 -9.36 4.17 -10.43
CA ALA A 3 -10.45 3.34 -10.97
C ALA A 3 -10.00 1.97 -11.52
N LYS A 4 -8.71 1.77 -11.86
CA LYS A 4 -8.25 0.54 -12.53
C LYS A 4 -8.13 -0.70 -11.62
N HIS A 5 -8.08 -0.52 -10.30
CA HIS A 5 -7.79 -1.62 -9.35
C HIS A 5 -8.95 -1.95 -8.40
N GLY A 6 -10.11 -1.31 -8.57
CA GLY A 6 -11.31 -1.56 -7.76
C GLY A 6 -11.13 -1.23 -6.27
N VAL A 7 -10.26 -0.24 -5.97
CA VAL A 7 -9.98 0.29 -4.64
C VAL A 7 -10.14 1.80 -4.70
N SER A 8 -11.06 2.34 -3.91
CA SER A 8 -11.25 3.79 -3.79
C SER A 8 -10.13 4.41 -2.96
N PHE A 9 -9.86 5.70 -3.19
CA PHE A 9 -8.89 6.44 -2.38
C PHE A 9 -9.21 6.40 -0.87
N ASP A 10 -10.49 6.52 -0.52
CA ASP A 10 -10.97 6.41 0.85
C ASP A 10 -10.66 5.03 1.45
N GLU A 11 -10.94 3.94 0.70
CA GLU A 11 -10.61 2.57 1.14
C GLU A 11 -9.10 2.39 1.32
N ALA A 12 -8.28 2.94 0.42
CA ALA A 12 -6.82 2.89 0.54
C ALA A 12 -6.31 3.63 1.79
N ARG A 13 -6.90 4.79 2.13
CA ARG A 13 -6.58 5.50 3.37
C ARG A 13 -6.89 4.65 4.60
N THR A 14 -7.95 3.83 4.55
CA THR A 14 -8.29 2.97 5.70
C THR A 14 -7.23 1.94 6.05
N ALA A 15 -6.40 1.52 5.09
CA ALA A 15 -5.31 0.59 5.34
C ALA A 15 -4.21 1.15 6.25
N PHE A 16 -4.06 2.49 6.32
CA PHE A 16 -3.12 3.14 7.24
C PHE A 16 -3.58 3.13 8.71
N PHE A 17 -4.87 2.88 8.96
CA PHE A 17 -5.39 2.74 10.32
C PHE A 17 -5.31 1.29 10.85
N ASP A 18 -4.84 0.34 10.03
CA ASP A 18 -4.62 -1.02 10.47
C ASP A 18 -3.33 -1.10 11.29
N GLU A 19 -3.46 -1.34 12.60
CA GLU A 19 -2.33 -1.48 13.53
C GLU A 19 -1.42 -2.68 13.17
N ARG A 20 -1.95 -3.63 12.40
CA ARG A 20 -1.21 -4.80 11.90
C ARG A 20 -0.62 -4.58 10.51
N ALA A 21 -0.76 -3.38 9.94
CA ALA A 21 -0.19 -3.07 8.65
C ALA A 21 1.33 -3.18 8.69
N ARG A 22 1.89 -3.75 7.64
CA ARG A 22 3.33 -3.89 7.44
C ARG A 22 3.79 -2.84 6.44
N LEU A 23 4.70 -1.98 6.89
CA LEU A 23 5.48 -1.13 6.01
C LEU A 23 6.67 -1.94 5.49
N ILE A 24 6.86 -1.96 4.19
CA ILE A 24 7.98 -2.59 3.51
C ILE A 24 8.73 -1.47 2.78
N ASP A 25 10.01 -1.32 3.11
CA ASP A 25 10.95 -0.52 2.31
C ASP A 25 11.32 -1.29 1.04
N ASP A 26 11.47 -0.58 -0.07
CA ASP A 26 12.02 -1.14 -1.31
C ASP A 26 13.54 -0.92 -1.28
N PRO A 27 14.36 -1.95 -0.93
CA PRO A 27 15.80 -1.78 -0.73
C PRO A 27 16.58 -1.57 -2.04
N ASP A 28 15.92 -1.67 -3.20
CA ASP A 28 16.53 -1.55 -4.53
C ASP A 28 16.49 -0.12 -5.08
N HIS A 29 15.82 0.83 -4.41
CA HIS A 29 15.77 2.22 -4.86
C HIS A 29 16.84 3.11 -4.22
N PRO A 30 17.65 3.82 -5.03
CA PRO A 30 18.62 4.80 -4.54
C PRO A 30 17.87 5.99 -3.93
N GLU A 31 18.05 6.18 -2.63
CA GLU A 31 18.22 7.40 -1.80
C GLU A 31 17.42 8.70 -2.09
N GLU A 32 16.93 8.95 -3.29
CA GLU A 32 16.26 10.19 -3.71
C GLU A 32 14.72 10.11 -3.72
N GLU A 33 14.13 8.92 -3.88
CA GLU A 33 12.67 8.72 -3.83
C GLU A 33 12.32 7.65 -2.80
N GLU A 34 12.11 8.06 -1.54
CA GLU A 34 11.69 7.16 -0.45
C GLU A 34 10.29 6.57 -0.76
N ARG A 35 10.25 5.46 -1.48
CA ARG A 35 9.02 4.72 -1.82
C ARG A 35 8.80 3.62 -0.81
N PHE A 36 7.62 3.64 -0.21
CA PHE A 36 7.20 2.67 0.78
C PHE A 36 5.98 1.91 0.29
N VAL A 37 5.92 0.63 0.65
CA VAL A 37 4.76 -0.20 0.40
C VAL A 37 4.13 -0.57 1.73
N LEU A 38 2.92 -0.07 1.95
CA LEU A 38 2.07 -0.47 3.08
C LEU A 38 1.19 -1.65 2.67
N VAL A 39 1.30 -2.74 3.41
CA VAL A 39 0.40 -3.89 3.31
C VAL A 39 -0.48 -3.94 4.55
N GLY A 40 -1.75 -3.59 4.40
CA GLY A 40 -2.69 -3.47 5.52
C GLY A 40 -4.11 -3.86 5.13
N ARG A 41 -4.96 -4.11 6.11
CA ARG A 41 -6.38 -4.40 5.89
C ARG A 41 -7.18 -3.10 5.81
N SER A 42 -8.05 -3.00 4.80
CA SER A 42 -9.04 -1.93 4.73
C SER A 42 -10.19 -2.18 5.71
N ASN A 43 -11.00 -1.15 5.96
CA ASN A 43 -12.23 -1.28 6.75
C ASN A 43 -13.24 -2.25 6.13
N ALA A 44 -13.13 -2.52 4.82
CA ALA A 44 -13.89 -3.56 4.12
C ALA A 44 -13.33 -4.98 4.37
N LEU A 45 -12.42 -5.15 5.33
CA LEU A 45 -11.71 -6.38 5.69
C LEU A 45 -10.89 -7.00 4.55
N ARG A 46 -10.52 -6.20 3.53
CA ARG A 46 -9.72 -6.65 2.39
C ARG A 46 -8.26 -6.28 2.60
N LEU A 47 -7.35 -7.17 2.23
CA LEU A 47 -5.92 -6.87 2.25
C LEU A 47 -5.58 -5.96 1.05
N LEU A 48 -4.94 -4.84 1.30
CA LEU A 48 -4.52 -3.85 0.31
C LEU A 48 -3.00 -3.68 0.33
N LEU A 49 -2.42 -3.49 -0.85
CA LEU A 49 -1.09 -2.92 -1.01
C LEU A 49 -1.25 -1.47 -1.43
N VAL A 50 -0.66 -0.56 -0.66
CA VAL A 50 -0.64 0.87 -0.93
C VAL A 50 0.81 1.30 -1.08
N CYS A 51 1.16 1.86 -2.23
CA CYS A 51 2.47 2.46 -2.44
C CYS A 51 2.37 3.96 -2.13
N HIS A 52 3.24 4.46 -1.25
CA HIS A 52 3.29 5.86 -0.87
C HIS A 52 4.72 6.38 -0.75
N CYS A 53 4.87 7.71 -0.85
CA CYS A 53 6.09 8.41 -0.51
C CYS A 53 5.83 9.38 0.64
N TYR A 54 6.84 9.60 1.48
CA TYR A 54 6.82 10.71 2.43
C TYR A 54 7.41 11.94 1.77
N ARG A 55 6.75 13.09 1.95
CA ARG A 55 7.34 14.40 1.62
C ARG A 55 7.75 15.08 2.91
N SER A 56 9.07 15.31 3.07
CA SER A 56 9.69 15.84 4.29
C SER A 56 9.17 17.23 4.69
N GLU A 57 8.63 17.99 3.75
CA GLU A 57 8.18 19.38 3.96
C GLU A 57 6.85 19.51 4.74
N GLY A 58 6.16 18.43 5.10
CA GLY A 58 4.86 18.57 5.78
C GLY A 58 4.26 17.34 6.44
N ASN A 59 5.03 16.26 6.68
CA ASN A 59 4.48 14.98 7.16
C ASN A 59 3.29 14.48 6.31
N VAL A 60 3.30 14.81 5.01
CA VAL A 60 2.23 14.43 4.09
C VAL A 60 2.62 13.13 3.42
N ILE A 61 1.74 12.14 3.54
CA ILE A 61 1.84 10.86 2.85
C ILE A 61 1.20 11.02 1.47
N HIS A 62 1.99 10.89 0.41
CA HIS A 62 1.49 10.90 -0.96
C HIS A 62 1.21 9.47 -1.41
N ILE A 63 -0.07 9.11 -1.54
CA ILE A 63 -0.46 7.79 -2.06
C ILE A 63 -0.31 7.79 -3.59
N ILE A 64 0.62 6.99 -4.09
CA ILE A 64 0.94 6.87 -5.52
C ILE A 64 -0.03 5.90 -6.18
N SER A 65 -0.24 4.75 -5.54
CA SER A 65 -1.14 3.72 -6.04
C SER A 65 -1.67 2.83 -4.92
N ALA A 66 -2.84 2.22 -5.14
CA ALA A 66 -3.40 1.22 -4.25
C ALA A 66 -4.00 0.08 -5.08
N ARG A 67 -3.78 -1.15 -4.65
CA ARG A 67 -4.34 -2.35 -5.26
C ARG A 67 -4.76 -3.33 -4.18
N LYS A 68 -5.75 -4.17 -4.49
CA LYS A 68 -6.05 -5.33 -3.64
C LYS A 68 -4.83 -6.24 -3.65
N ALA A 69 -4.42 -6.69 -2.47
CA ALA A 69 -3.53 -7.83 -2.37
C ALA A 69 -4.31 -9.01 -2.98
N ALA A 70 -3.88 -9.45 -4.16
CA ALA A 70 -4.37 -10.72 -4.65
C ALA A 70 -3.91 -11.77 -3.62
N ALA A 71 -4.85 -12.52 -3.06
CA ALA A 71 -4.53 -13.71 -2.27
C ALA A 71 -3.85 -14.72 -3.20
N ARG A 72 -2.56 -14.54 -3.48
CA ARG A 72 -1.71 -15.54 -4.13
C ARG A 72 -0.89 -16.22 -3.05
N GLU A 73 -1.60 -16.82 -2.10
CA GLU A 73 -1.11 -17.89 -1.22
C GLU A 73 -1.96 -19.12 -1.56
N SER A 74 -1.78 -19.66 -2.77
CA SER A 74 -2.23 -21.02 -3.18
C SER A 74 -1.94 -21.25 -4.66
N SER A 75 -0.65 -21.40 -5.01
CA SER A 75 -0.19 -22.31 -6.09
C SER A 75 1.31 -22.15 -6.29
N SER A 76 2.07 -22.75 -5.39
CA SER A 76 3.26 -23.50 -5.79
C SER A 76 3.29 -24.79 -4.99
N CYS A 77 2.24 -25.59 -5.17
CA CYS A 77 2.34 -27.03 -5.06
C CYS A 77 2.10 -27.54 -6.48
N THR A 78 3.17 -27.70 -7.26
CA THR A 78 3.40 -28.70 -8.31
C THR A 78 4.87 -28.62 -8.66
#